data_AF-A0A141FDA3-F1
#
_entry.id   AF-A0A141FDA3-F1
#
_cell.length_a   1.000
_cell.length_b   1.000
_cell.length_c   1.000
_cell.angle_alpha   90.00
_cell.angle_beta   90.00
_cell.angle_gamma   90.00
#
_symmetry.space_group_name_H-M   'P 1'
#
loop_
_entity.id
_entity.type
_entity.pdbx_description
1 polymer ?
#
loop_
_entity_poly.entity_id
_entity_poly.type
_entity_poly.pdbx_seq_one_letter_code
_entity_poly.pdbx_strand_id
1 'polypeptide(L)' 'FINKYFSLYFSLYCTQIQDHDYICEISDTLSRINSTFIDLCVDIWLYISNNLLKLKFVQKEIGSSTMP' A
#
# COMPACT_ATOMS: atom_id res chain seq x y z
N PHE A 1 20.87 -13.16 23.92
CA PHE A 1 19.99 -14.17 23.32
C PHE A 1 19.21 -13.58 22.15
N ILE A 2 18.32 -12.61 22.38
CA ILE A 2 17.40 -12.05 21.36
C ILE A 2 18.13 -11.46 20.15
N ASN A 3 19.00 -10.46 20.35
CA ASN A 3 19.74 -9.84 19.24
C ASN A 3 20.68 -10.84 18.51
N LYS A 4 21.36 -11.70 19.27
CA LYS A 4 22.35 -12.67 18.73
C LYS A 4 21.73 -13.77 17.88
N TYR A 5 20.52 -14.24 18.19
CA TYR A 5 19.89 -15.36 17.49
C TYR A 5 18.74 -14.95 16.55
N PHE A 6 18.08 -13.82 16.83
CA PHE A 6 16.88 -13.40 16.09
C PHE A 6 17.02 -12.05 15.39
N SER A 7 18.15 -11.34 15.58
CA SER A 7 18.39 -10.01 14.99
C SER A 7 17.31 -8.98 15.35
N LEU A 8 16.72 -9.11 16.54
CA LEU A 8 15.72 -8.19 17.07
C LEU A 8 16.30 -7.34 18.20
N TYR A 9 15.80 -6.11 18.31
CA TYR A 9 16.06 -5.24 19.44
C TYR A 9 15.11 -5.58 20.60
N PHE A 10 15.66 -5.66 21.80
CA PHE A 10 14.89 -5.95 23.00
C PHE A 10 14.33 -4.66 23.60
N SER A 11 13.02 -4.61 23.85
CA SER A 11 12.41 -3.51 24.61
C SER A 11 12.65 -3.73 26.10
N LEU A 12 13.40 -2.81 26.72
CA LEU A 12 13.74 -2.89 28.15
C LEU A 12 12.56 -2.52 29.06
N TYR A 13 11.63 -1.73 28.54
CA TYR A 13 10.50 -1.16 29.27
C TYR A 13 9.19 -1.61 28.64
N CYS A 14 8.76 -2.81 29.01
CA CYS A 14 7.47 -3.35 28.62
C CYS A 14 6.76 -3.95 29.84
N THR A 15 5.46 -4.19 29.72
CA THR A 15 4.72 -4.96 30.73
C THR A 15 4.82 -6.46 30.39
N GLN A 16 3.82 -7.25 30.74
CA GLN A 16 3.73 -8.65 30.29
C GLN A 16 3.73 -8.77 28.76
N ILE A 17 3.19 -7.77 28.06
CA ILE A 17 3.18 -7.67 26.61
C ILE A 17 4.11 -6.55 26.12
N GLN A 18 4.48 -6.62 24.85
CA GLN A 18 5.20 -5.55 24.18
C GLN A 18 4.33 -4.29 24.07
N ASP A 19 4.95 -3.11 24.01
CA ASP A 19 4.31 -1.81 23.75
C ASP A 19 3.61 -1.71 22.39
N HIS A 20 4.09 -2.46 21.39
CA HIS A 20 3.60 -2.50 20.01
C HIS A 20 3.70 -1.16 19.25
N ASP A 21 4.37 -0.16 19.80
CA ASP A 21 4.55 1.16 19.18
C ASP A 21 5.20 1.07 17.79
N TYR A 22 6.17 0.18 17.63
CA TYR A 22 6.82 -0.04 16.33
C TYR A 22 5.84 -0.55 15.25
N ILE A 23 4.84 -1.35 15.64
CA ILE A 23 3.81 -1.84 14.71
C ILE A 23 2.89 -0.69 14.32
N CYS A 24 2.50 0.15 15.27
CA CYS A 24 1.72 1.35 15.02
C CYS A 24 2.46 2.28 14.05
N GLU A 25 3.74 2.55 14.29
CA GLU A 25 4.56 3.41 13.41
C GLU A 25 4.65 2.86 11.98
N ILE A 26 4.90 1.56 11.83
CA ILE A 26 4.94 0.90 10.51
C ILE A 26 3.56 0.95 9.83
N SER A 27 2.48 0.74 10.59
CA SER A 27 1.12 0.76 10.04
C SER A 27 0.72 2.16 9.59
N ASP A 28 1.07 3.19 10.36
CA ASP A 28 0.79 4.60 10.04
C ASP A 28 1.61 5.09 8.85
N THR A 29 2.87 4.66 8.71
CA THR A 29 3.68 4.95 7.51
C THR A 29 3.09 4.27 6.28
N LEU A 30 2.69 3.01 6.37
CA LEU A 30 2.04 2.29 5.28
C LEU A 30 0.70 2.94 4.89
N SER A 31 -0.11 3.35 5.86
CA SER A 31 -1.40 4.01 5.65
C SER A 31 -1.24 5.33 4.87
N ARG A 32 -0.23 6.14 5.22
CA ARG A 32 0.08 7.38 4.50
C ARG A 32 0.52 7.12 3.06
N ILE A 33 1.40 6.13 2.85
CA ILE A 33 1.83 5.71 1.50
C ILE A 33 0.61 5.27 0.67
N ASN A 34 -0.27 4.45 1.25
CA ASN A 34 -1.48 3.99 0.57
C ASN A 34 -2.42 5.13 0.23
N SER A 35 -2.57 6.12 1.13
CA SER A 35 -3.38 7.31 0.85
C SER A 35 -2.86 8.07 -0.36
N THR A 36 -1.54 8.26 -0.48
CA THR A 36 -0.92 8.89 -1.65
C THR A 36 -1.14 8.08 -2.93
N PHE A 37 -1.07 6.74 -2.86
CA PHE A 37 -1.35 5.90 -4.03
C PHE A 37 -2.82 5.87 -4.42
N ILE A 38 -3.73 5.96 -3.45
CA ILE A 38 -5.17 6.08 -3.74
C ILE A 38 -5.42 7.38 -4.49
N ASP A 39 -4.84 8.49 -4.05
CA ASP A 39 -4.95 9.79 -4.72
C ASP A 39 -4.45 9.72 -6.17
N LEU A 40 -3.26 9.14 -6.38
CA LEU A 40 -2.71 8.87 -7.71
C LEU A 40 -3.65 8.02 -8.59
N CYS A 41 -4.20 6.93 -8.04
CA CYS A 41 -5.12 6.06 -8.77
C CYS A 41 -6.41 6.79 -9.17
N VAL A 42 -6.94 7.64 -8.30
CA VAL A 42 -8.13 8.46 -8.57
C VAL A 42 -7.82 9.48 -9.67
N ASP A 43 -6.67 10.15 -9.61
CA ASP A 43 -6.25 11.10 -10.64
C ASP A 43 -6.08 10.44 -12.01
N ILE A 44 -5.40 9.29 -12.07
CA ILE A 44 -5.23 8.52 -13.32
C ILE A 44 -6.60 8.13 -13.88
N TRP A 45 -7.51 7.66 -13.03
CA TRP A 45 -8.87 7.31 -13.44
C TRP A 45 -9.64 8.52 -14.00
N LEU A 46 -9.55 9.68 -13.35
CA LEU A 46 -10.15 10.93 -13.83
C LEU A 46 -9.54 11.37 -15.16
N TYR A 47 -8.23 11.26 -15.35
CA TYR A 47 -7.56 11.61 -16.60
C TYR A 47 -7.96 10.69 -17.76
N ILE A 48 -8.13 9.39 -17.50
CA ILE A 48 -8.67 8.44 -18.50
C ILE A 48 -10.12 8.81 -18.84
N SER A 49 -10.93 9.10 -17.83
CA SER A 49 -12.36 9.44 -18.00
C SER A 49 -12.55 10.74 -18.78
N ASN A 50 -11.65 11.71 -18.61
CA ASN A 50 -11.63 12.98 -19.34
C ASN A 50 -10.92 12.89 -20.71
N ASN A 51 -10.56 11.70 -21.17
CA ASN A 51 -9.83 11.46 -22.43
C ASN A 51 -8.48 12.19 -22.55
N LEU A 52 -7.86 12.58 -21.42
CA LEU A 52 -6.52 13.16 -21.39
C LEU A 52 -5.44 12.08 -21.57
N LEU A 53 -5.70 10.89 -21.02
CA LEU A 53 -4.87 9.69 -21.17
C LEU A 53 -5.68 8.57 -21.82
N LYS A 54 -5.01 7.71 -22.61
CA LYS A 54 -5.61 6.51 -23.21
C LYS A 54 -4.81 5.26 -22.84
N LEU A 55 -5.52 4.16 -22.58
CA LEU A 55 -4.92 2.87 -22.30
C LEU A 55 -4.35 2.25 -23.57
N LYS A 56 -3.22 1.56 -23.45
CA LYS A 56 -2.64 0.78 -24.55
C LYS A 56 -3.50 -0.45 -24.80
N PHE A 57 -3.93 -0.64 -26.05
CA PHE A 57 -4.74 -1.81 -26.42
C PHE A 57 -3.88 -3.07 -26.56
N VAL A 58 -4.35 -4.17 -25.97
CA VAL A 58 -3.76 -5.51 -26.12
C VAL A 58 -4.82 -6.41 -26.74
N GLN A 59 -4.52 -6.99 -27.91
CA GLN A 59 -5.50 -7.68 -28.77
C GLN A 59 -6.32 -8.81 -28.13
N LYS A 60 -5.86 -9.38 -27.01
CA LYS A 60 -6.53 -10.50 -26.33
C LYS A 60 -7.30 -10.07 -25.07
N GLU A 61 -7.24 -8.80 -24.70
CA GLU A 61 -7.93 -8.28 -23.52
C GLU A 61 -9.35 -7.84 -23.88
N ILE A 62 -10.30 -8.21 -23.04
CA ILE A 62 -11.72 -7.87 -23.19
C ILE A 62 -12.05 -6.86 -22.10
N GLY A 63 -12.44 -5.63 -22.49
CA GLY A 63 -12.75 -4.57 -21.54
C GLY A 63 -14.12 -4.73 -20.87
N SER A 64 -15.11 -5.23 -21.61
CA SER A 64 -16.47 -5.49 -21.11
C SER A 64 -17.01 -6.77 -21.74
N SER A 65 -17.77 -7.54 -20.98
CA SER A 65 -18.39 -8.78 -21.46
C SER A 65 -19.55 -8.54 -22.43
N THR A 66 -20.14 -7.34 -22.41
CA THR A 66 -21.32 -6.99 -23.21
C THR A 66 -21.10 -5.82 -24.16
N MET A 67 -20.12 -4.96 -23.87
CA MET A 67 -19.77 -3.83 -24.73
C MET A 67 -18.53 -4.20 -25.54
N PRO A 68 -18.62 -4.23 -26.89
CA PRO A 68 -17.49 -4.55 -27.75
C PRO A 68 -16.39 -3.49 -27.68
#